data_AF-A0A1Q8LI19-F1
#
_entry.id   AF-A0A1Q8LI19-F1
#
_cell.length_a   1.000
_cell.length_b   1.000
_cell.length_c   1.000
_cell.angle_alpha   90.00
_cell.angle_beta   90.00
_cell.angle_gamma   90.00
#
_symmetry.space_group_name_H-M   'P 1'
#
loop_
_entity.id
_entity.type
_entity.pdbx_description
1 polymer ?
#
loop_
_entity_poly.entity_id
_entity_poly.type
_entity_poly.pdbx_seq_one_letter_code
_entity_poly.pdbx_strand_id
1 'polypeptide(L)'
;MEQMAAFPDFAAAGTQPAGAVRSIQGEQTDHTGGARPRASDDDVDAYVDGVSDEVLACRERGRHLFPTIRQAGIHFTGVDETGLLLRRLRCGCCRLAVKVEKWEGTQAGGRTRFRRVASTLEYRVGTDGQQYLAPSGSGFMTPRQVGDSIASKALSGATLAAVQRAAAEAATTADDPADPAAAGADAAVTGS
;
A
#
# COMPACT_ATOMS: atom_id res chain seq x y z
N MET A 1 28.04 47.80 38.58
CA MET A 1 26.81 47.47 37.85
C MET A 1 27.24 46.81 36.55
N GLU A 2 27.52 45.50 36.54
CA GLU A 2 26.53 44.39 36.53
C GLU A 2 25.59 44.50 35.33
N GLN A 3 25.22 43.46 34.57
CA GLN A 3 25.60 42.05 34.47
C GLN A 3 24.99 41.57 33.13
N MET A 4 25.43 40.40 32.68
CA MET A 4 25.06 39.70 31.46
C MET A 4 23.55 39.39 31.32
N ALA A 5 23.08 39.30 30.08
CA ALA A 5 22.04 38.37 29.64
C ALA A 5 22.34 38.00 28.17
N ALA A 6 23.14 36.96 27.91
CA ALA A 6 22.69 35.57 27.76
C ALA A 6 21.70 35.42 26.58
N PHE A 7 22.28 35.15 25.40
CA PHE A 7 21.55 34.61 24.26
C PHE A 7 20.98 33.24 24.64
N PRO A 8 19.71 32.93 24.35
CA PRO A 8 19.22 31.57 24.53
C PRO A 8 19.91 30.67 23.52
N ASP A 9 20.66 29.74 24.09
CA ASP A 9 21.20 28.53 23.51
C ASP A 9 20.09 27.81 22.73
N PHE A 10 20.20 27.76 21.40
CA PHE A 10 19.31 26.95 20.58
C PHE A 10 19.70 25.49 20.80
N ALA A 11 19.12 24.91 21.85
CA ALA A 11 19.16 23.49 22.12
C ALA A 11 18.86 22.71 20.84
N ALA A 12 19.78 21.80 20.51
CA ALA A 12 19.67 20.84 19.45
C ALA A 12 18.35 20.04 19.59
N ALA A 13 17.32 20.48 18.84
CA ALA A 13 16.09 19.73 18.70
C ALA A 13 16.38 18.48 17.87
N GLY A 14 16.14 17.34 18.50
CA GLY A 14 16.62 16.03 18.08
C GLY A 14 16.38 15.70 16.62
N THR A 15 17.42 15.13 16.02
CA THR A 15 17.36 14.31 14.81
C THR A 15 16.23 13.28 14.95
N GLN A 16 15.07 13.56 14.37
CA GLN A 16 14.10 12.53 14.04
C GLN A 16 14.61 11.78 12.81
N PRO A 17 14.71 10.44 12.84
CA PRO A 17 15.25 9.69 11.72
C PRO A 17 14.34 9.82 10.50
N ALA A 18 14.98 9.88 9.34
CA ALA A 18 14.36 9.92 8.02
C ALA A 18 13.17 8.95 7.93
N GLY A 19 11.99 9.50 7.59
CA GLY A 19 10.78 8.72 7.35
C GLY A 19 10.97 7.78 6.18
N ALA A 20 11.44 6.56 6.46
CA ALA A 20 11.30 5.43 5.57
C ALA A 20 9.80 5.21 5.37
N VAL A 21 9.38 5.03 4.11
CA VAL A 21 8.05 4.51 3.80
C VAL A 21 7.95 3.19 4.55
N ARG A 22 7.17 3.16 5.64
CA ARG A 22 6.97 1.94 6.38
C ARG A 22 6.23 0.97 5.45
N SER A 23 6.41 -0.32 5.70
CA SER A 23 5.58 -1.32 5.04
C SER A 23 4.19 -1.29 5.69
N ILE A 24 3.19 -1.82 4.99
CA ILE A 24 1.84 -2.08 5.52
C ILE A 24 1.89 -2.75 6.90
N GLN A 25 2.90 -3.59 7.08
CA GLN A 25 3.18 -4.31 8.31
C GLN A 25 3.85 -3.42 9.39
N GLY A 26 4.69 -2.50 8.94
CA GLY A 26 5.37 -1.47 9.71
C GLY A 26 4.45 -0.32 10.15
N GLU A 27 3.25 -0.11 9.59
CA GLU A 27 2.34 0.94 10.07
C GLU A 27 1.44 0.50 11.22
N GLN A 28 1.13 -0.79 11.34
CA GLN A 28 0.45 -1.32 12.54
C GLN A 28 1.42 -1.45 13.75
N THR A 29 2.53 -0.72 13.75
CA THR A 29 3.71 -0.93 14.62
C THR A 29 3.84 0.07 15.77
N ASP A 30 2.95 1.04 15.93
CA ASP A 30 3.17 2.12 16.92
C ASP A 30 2.97 1.72 18.39
N HIS A 31 3.19 0.44 18.73
CA HIS A 31 3.29 -0.05 20.10
C HIS A 31 4.66 -0.69 20.38
N THR A 32 5.31 -0.10 21.38
CA THR A 32 6.65 -0.34 21.93
C THR A 32 7.02 -1.81 22.16
N GLY A 33 8.20 -2.19 21.68
CA GLY A 33 9.10 -3.23 22.22
C GLY A 33 8.48 -4.46 22.88
N GLY A 34 8.10 -5.46 22.09
CA GLY A 34 7.73 -6.80 22.53
C GLY A 34 7.36 -7.67 21.33
N ALA A 35 7.51 -9.00 21.44
CA ALA A 35 7.03 -9.93 20.43
C ALA A 35 5.53 -9.68 20.21
N ARG A 36 5.16 -9.22 19.02
CA ARG A 36 3.79 -8.78 18.75
C ARG A 36 2.83 -9.97 18.77
N PRO A 37 1.69 -9.87 19.46
CA PRO A 37 0.60 -10.82 19.27
C PRO A 37 0.18 -10.80 17.80
N ARG A 38 0.25 -11.95 17.14
CA ARG A 38 -0.39 -12.11 15.83
C ARG A 38 -1.90 -12.07 16.03
N ALA A 39 -2.59 -11.57 15.01
CA ALA A 39 -4.04 -11.69 14.94
C ALA A 39 -4.43 -13.17 15.02
N SER A 40 -5.52 -13.46 15.73
CA SER A 40 -6.16 -14.77 15.66
C SER A 40 -6.75 -15.00 14.27
N ASP A 41 -7.01 -16.25 13.90
CA ASP A 41 -7.65 -16.54 12.61
C ASP A 41 -9.07 -15.93 12.57
N ASP A 42 -9.81 -15.96 13.68
CA ASP A 42 -11.12 -15.31 13.81
C ASP A 42 -11.05 -13.78 13.59
N ASP A 43 -10.04 -13.10 14.12
CA ASP A 43 -9.83 -11.67 13.89
C ASP A 43 -9.52 -11.37 12.41
N VAL A 44 -8.76 -12.25 11.76
CA VAL A 44 -8.42 -12.12 10.34
C VAL A 44 -9.68 -12.32 9.50
N ASP A 45 -10.48 -13.33 9.78
CA ASP A 45 -11.73 -13.62 9.07
C ASP A 45 -12.73 -12.49 9.24
N ALA A 46 -12.93 -11.99 10.47
CA ALA A 46 -13.80 -10.85 10.73
C ALA A 46 -13.33 -9.58 9.99
N TYR A 47 -12.02 -9.35 9.90
CA TYR A 47 -11.47 -8.25 9.11
C TYR A 47 -11.70 -8.44 7.61
N VAL A 48 -11.47 -9.65 7.08
CA VAL A 48 -11.68 -9.99 5.67
C VAL A 48 -13.15 -9.81 5.27
N ASP A 49 -14.08 -10.15 6.16
CA ASP A 49 -15.52 -9.96 5.96
C ASP A 49 -15.95 -8.49 5.99
N GLY A 50 -15.21 -7.63 6.68
CA GLY A 50 -15.57 -6.23 6.93
C GLY A 50 -14.97 -5.21 5.96
N VAL A 51 -14.09 -5.61 5.03
CA VAL A 51 -13.39 -4.70 4.11
C VAL A 51 -13.63 -5.07 2.65
N SER A 52 -13.40 -4.13 1.73
CA SER A 52 -13.64 -4.35 0.30
C SER A 52 -12.47 -5.05 -0.37
N ASP A 53 -12.74 -5.62 -1.54
CA ASP A 53 -11.76 -6.27 -2.40
C ASP A 53 -10.56 -5.37 -2.71
N GLU A 54 -10.74 -4.05 -2.87
CA GLU A 54 -9.60 -3.16 -3.10
C GLU A 54 -8.67 -3.00 -1.90
N VAL A 55 -9.22 -3.12 -0.67
CA VAL A 55 -8.43 -3.17 0.57
C VAL A 55 -7.72 -4.51 0.68
N LEU A 56 -8.44 -5.62 0.44
CA LEU A 56 -7.88 -6.97 0.44
C LEU A 56 -6.74 -7.11 -0.57
N ALA A 57 -6.91 -6.60 -1.78
CA ALA A 57 -5.89 -6.62 -2.81
C ALA A 57 -4.61 -5.86 -2.42
N CYS A 58 -4.68 -4.83 -1.57
CA CYS A 58 -3.48 -4.20 -1.00
C CYS A 58 -2.85 -5.05 0.11
N ARG A 59 -3.69 -5.69 0.94
CA ARG A 59 -3.27 -6.53 2.07
C ARG A 59 -2.58 -7.81 1.61
N GLU A 60 -3.15 -8.53 0.66
CA GLU A 60 -2.55 -9.72 0.04
C GLU A 60 -1.20 -9.39 -0.62
N ARG A 61 -1.09 -8.24 -1.28
CA ARG A 61 0.18 -7.77 -1.89
C ARG A 61 1.21 -7.30 -0.87
N GLY A 62 0.80 -7.02 0.36
CA GLY A 62 1.64 -6.40 1.40
C GLY A 62 2.14 -4.99 1.07
N ARG A 63 1.61 -4.32 0.02
CA ARG A 63 2.01 -2.97 -0.38
C ARG A 63 0.90 -2.19 -1.10
N HIS A 64 0.93 -0.87 -0.92
CA HIS A 64 0.07 0.07 -1.63
C HIS A 64 0.67 0.48 -2.98
N LEU A 65 -0.20 0.72 -3.97
CA LEU A 65 0.20 1.12 -5.31
C LEU A 65 -0.03 2.61 -5.49
N PHE A 66 1.03 3.40 -5.32
CA PHE A 66 1.00 4.84 -5.56
C PHE A 66 1.51 5.16 -6.97
N PRO A 67 0.87 6.09 -7.70
CA PRO A 67 1.35 6.48 -9.01
C PRO A 67 2.74 7.12 -8.92
N THR A 68 3.58 6.80 -9.89
CA THR A 68 4.92 7.39 -10.03
C THR A 68 4.84 8.85 -10.46
N ILE A 69 5.95 9.58 -10.36
CA ILE A 69 6.05 10.98 -10.85
C ILE A 69 5.75 11.05 -12.36
N ARG A 70 6.15 10.04 -13.14
CA ARG A 70 5.85 10.02 -14.58
C ARG A 70 4.36 9.83 -14.87
N GLN A 71 3.64 9.12 -14.01
CA GLN A 71 2.20 8.87 -14.19
C GLN A 71 1.32 10.02 -13.71
N ALA A 72 1.65 10.63 -12.58
CA ALA A 72 0.81 11.65 -11.92
C ALA A 72 1.39 13.08 -11.96
N GLY A 73 2.55 13.28 -12.56
CA GLY A 73 3.27 14.55 -12.51
C GLY A 73 3.76 14.91 -11.11
N ILE A 74 4.28 16.15 -10.98
CA ILE A 74 4.67 16.75 -9.70
C ILE A 74 3.79 17.97 -9.41
N HIS A 75 2.85 17.78 -8.50
CA HIS A 75 1.94 18.81 -8.02
C HIS A 75 2.00 18.82 -6.50
N PHE A 76 2.28 20.00 -5.93
CA PHE A 76 2.27 20.20 -4.49
C PHE A 76 0.89 20.66 -4.05
N THR A 77 0.36 20.05 -3.00
CA THR A 77 -0.97 20.31 -2.45
C THR A 77 -0.94 21.27 -1.26
N GLY A 78 0.23 21.78 -0.89
CA GLY A 78 0.41 22.68 0.25
C GLY A 78 1.86 22.81 0.68
N VAL A 79 2.06 23.57 1.75
CA VAL A 79 3.34 23.79 2.43
C VAL A 79 3.10 23.53 3.92
N ASP A 80 4.00 22.81 4.59
CA ASP A 80 3.90 22.62 6.05
C ASP A 80 4.48 23.83 6.83
N GLU A 81 4.35 23.77 8.16
CA GLU A 81 4.83 24.82 9.07
C GLU A 81 6.34 25.08 9.00
N THR A 82 7.11 24.12 8.46
CA THR A 82 8.56 24.24 8.28
C THR A 82 8.95 24.77 6.90
N GLY A 83 7.97 25.09 6.05
CA GLY A 83 8.20 25.57 4.69
C GLY A 83 8.40 24.45 3.66
N LEU A 84 8.20 23.17 4.02
CA LEU A 84 8.38 22.06 3.08
C LEU A 84 7.14 21.88 2.20
N LEU A 85 7.36 21.64 0.91
CA LEU A 85 6.32 21.41 -0.08
C LEU A 85 5.72 20.01 0.10
N LEU A 86 4.40 19.92 0.14
CA LEU A 86 3.69 18.66 0.39
C LEU A 86 3.11 18.11 -0.90
N ARG A 87 3.40 16.85 -1.21
CA ARG A 87 2.76 16.10 -2.31
C ARG A 87 1.99 14.92 -1.73
N ARG A 88 0.70 14.82 -2.05
CA ARG A 88 -0.19 13.76 -1.54
C ARG A 88 -0.62 12.85 -2.68
N LEU A 89 -0.41 11.55 -2.52
CA LEU A 89 -0.74 10.53 -3.51
C LEU A 89 -1.66 9.49 -2.88
N ARG A 90 -2.80 9.24 -3.50
CA ARG A 90 -3.70 8.16 -3.07
C ARG A 90 -3.26 6.84 -3.69
N CYS A 91 -3.42 5.76 -2.95
CA CYS A 91 -3.28 4.42 -3.49
C CYS A 91 -4.33 4.22 -4.60
N GLY A 92 -3.89 3.79 -5.78
CA GLY A 92 -4.78 3.54 -6.92
C GLY A 92 -5.66 2.29 -6.74
N CYS A 93 -5.35 1.45 -5.76
CA CYS A 93 -6.12 0.27 -5.41
C CYS A 93 -7.15 0.62 -4.33
N CYS A 94 -6.75 0.65 -3.05
CA CYS A 94 -7.70 0.84 -1.94
C CYS A 94 -8.26 2.26 -1.81
N ARG A 95 -7.62 3.29 -2.40
CA ARG A 95 -7.97 4.73 -2.26
C ARG A 95 -7.95 5.30 -0.83
N LEU A 96 -7.86 4.46 0.21
CA LEU A 96 -7.80 4.85 1.63
C LEU A 96 -6.41 5.28 2.09
N ALA A 97 -5.37 4.66 1.52
CA ALA A 97 -3.99 4.98 1.86
C ALA A 97 -3.50 6.19 1.07
N VAL A 98 -2.91 7.16 1.76
CA VAL A 98 -2.38 8.40 1.20
C VAL A 98 -0.91 8.53 1.57
N LYS A 99 -0.04 8.43 0.57
CA LYS A 99 1.38 8.75 0.74
C LYS A 99 1.55 10.26 0.75
N VAL A 100 2.11 10.77 1.84
CA VAL A 100 2.44 12.18 1.98
C VAL A 100 3.95 12.33 1.88
N GLU A 101 4.39 13.00 0.83
CA GLU A 101 5.80 13.28 0.58
C GLU A 101 6.10 14.73 0.94
N LYS A 102 7.19 14.95 1.69
CA LYS A 102 7.73 16.28 1.96
C LYS A 102 8.91 16.55 1.03
N TRP A 103 8.90 17.72 0.41
CA TRP A 103 9.86 18.13 -0.59
C TRP A 103 10.47 19.48 -0.25
N GLU A 104 11.76 19.61 -0.53
CA GLU A 104 12.52 20.84 -0.37
C GLU A 104 13.02 21.29 -1.74
N GLY A 105 12.91 22.60 -2.02
CA GLY A 105 13.49 23.23 -3.19
C GLY A 105 14.74 24.02 -2.81
N THR A 106 15.86 23.77 -3.46
CA THR A 106 17.10 24.54 -3.27
C THR A 106 17.51 25.16 -4.59
N GLN A 107 17.83 26.45 -4.56
CA GLN A 107 18.36 27.17 -5.72
C GLN A 107 19.89 27.04 -5.75
N ALA A 108 20.44 26.51 -6.85
CA ALA A 108 21.87 26.39 -7.04
C ALA A 108 22.23 26.68 -8.51
N GLY A 109 23.16 27.61 -8.74
CA GLY A 109 23.66 27.93 -10.08
C GLY A 109 22.57 28.33 -11.09
N GLY A 110 21.59 29.13 -10.65
CA GLY A 110 20.50 29.60 -11.52
C GLY A 110 19.39 28.57 -11.80
N ARG A 111 19.44 27.37 -11.22
CA ARG A 111 18.39 26.34 -11.34
C ARG A 111 17.85 25.96 -9.98
N THR A 112 16.55 25.70 -9.92
CA THR A 112 15.90 25.14 -8.72
C THR A 112 15.90 23.63 -8.81
N ARG A 113 16.41 22.96 -7.77
CA ARG A 113 16.37 21.50 -7.63
C ARG A 113 15.44 21.13 -6.48
N PHE A 114 14.56 20.18 -6.73
CA PHE A 114 13.66 19.64 -5.71
C PHE A 114 14.15 18.27 -5.24
N ARG A 115 14.13 18.04 -3.93
CA ARG A 115 14.46 16.75 -3.32
C ARG A 115 13.35 16.33 -2.35
N ARG A 116 12.98 15.06 -2.36
CA ARG A 116 12.12 14.49 -1.34
C ARG A 116 12.95 14.26 -0.08
N VAL A 117 12.53 14.84 1.04
CA VAL A 117 13.24 14.76 2.33
C VAL A 117 12.58 13.79 3.30
N ALA A 118 11.27 13.57 3.17
CA ALA A 118 10.55 12.58 3.96
C ALA A 118 9.34 12.02 3.18
N SER A 119 8.90 10.82 3.58
CA SER A 119 7.64 10.26 3.13
C SER A 119 6.95 9.54 4.28
N THR A 120 5.67 9.83 4.49
CA THR A 120 4.83 9.17 5.47
C THR A 120 3.59 8.59 4.79
N LEU A 121 2.88 7.75 5.53
CA LEU A 121 1.62 7.17 5.08
C LEU A 121 0.50 7.60 6.03
N GLU A 122 -0.58 8.12 5.48
CA GLU A 122 -1.80 8.47 6.18
C GLU A 122 -2.92 7.53 5.71
N TYR A 123 -3.76 7.08 6.64
CA TYR A 123 -4.96 6.30 6.31
C TYR A 123 -6.20 7.16 6.51
N ARG A 124 -7.08 7.14 5.51
CA ARG A 124 -8.37 7.81 5.56
C ARG A 124 -9.47 6.79 5.77
N VAL A 125 -10.55 7.24 6.40
CA VAL A 125 -11.81 6.52 6.42
C VAL A 125 -12.51 6.74 5.07
N GLY A 126 -12.98 5.66 4.47
CA GLY A 126 -13.77 5.69 3.24
C GLY A 126 -15.13 6.34 3.46
N THR A 127 -15.83 6.64 2.36
CA THR A 127 -17.17 7.26 2.41
C THR A 127 -18.19 6.42 3.17
N ASP A 128 -18.02 5.10 3.17
CA ASP A 128 -18.93 4.15 3.82
C ASP A 128 -18.46 3.75 5.24
N GLY A 129 -17.58 4.54 5.86
CA GLY A 129 -16.98 4.21 7.15
C GLY A 129 -15.88 3.14 7.07
N GLN A 130 -15.57 2.66 5.87
CA GLN A 130 -14.55 1.64 5.63
C GLN A 130 -13.16 2.10 6.10
N GLN A 131 -12.44 1.20 6.78
CA GLN A 131 -11.09 1.48 7.28
C GLN A 131 -10.09 0.48 6.72
N TYR A 132 -8.89 0.97 6.42
CA TYR A 132 -7.80 0.11 5.96
C TYR A 132 -7.17 -0.67 7.11
N LEU A 133 -6.97 -0.03 8.26
CA LEU A 133 -6.36 -0.66 9.42
C LEU A 133 -7.37 -1.56 10.12
N ALA A 134 -6.90 -2.71 10.61
CA ALA A 134 -7.71 -3.55 11.47
C ALA A 134 -8.02 -2.82 12.79
N PRO A 135 -9.15 -3.12 13.45
CA PRO A 135 -9.48 -2.54 14.75
C PRO A 135 -8.34 -2.69 15.75
N SER A 136 -8.23 -1.73 16.67
CA SER A 136 -7.28 -1.83 17.78
C SER A 136 -7.56 -3.07 18.62
N GLY A 137 -6.53 -3.86 18.92
CA GLY A 137 -6.64 -5.07 19.73
C GLY A 137 -6.62 -6.38 18.93
N SER A 138 -6.91 -6.36 17.63
CA SER A 138 -6.94 -7.56 16.76
C SER A 138 -5.55 -8.14 16.42
N GLY A 139 -4.48 -7.66 17.04
CA GLY A 139 -3.11 -8.12 16.73
C GLY A 139 -2.63 -7.78 15.31
N PHE A 140 -1.47 -8.30 14.97
CA PHE A 140 -0.84 -8.07 13.67
C PHE A 140 -1.28 -9.11 12.63
N MET A 141 -1.77 -8.65 11.48
CA MET A 141 -2.20 -9.49 10.36
C MET A 141 -1.13 -9.53 9.26
N THR A 142 -0.69 -10.74 8.89
CA THR A 142 0.23 -10.92 7.76
C THR A 142 -0.51 -10.99 6.42
N PRO A 143 0.12 -10.62 5.29
CA PRO A 143 -0.44 -10.86 3.95
C PRO A 143 -0.80 -12.33 3.72
N ARG A 144 -0.03 -13.25 4.30
CA ARG A 144 -0.32 -14.68 4.24
C ARG A 144 -1.62 -15.03 4.96
N GLN A 145 -1.82 -14.60 6.21
CA GLN A 145 -3.06 -14.86 6.94
C GLN A 145 -4.29 -14.33 6.19
N VAL A 146 -4.18 -13.11 5.63
CA VAL A 146 -5.26 -12.53 4.83
C VAL A 146 -5.52 -13.38 3.58
N GLY A 147 -4.48 -13.79 2.85
CA GLY A 147 -4.62 -14.64 1.67
C GLY A 147 -5.19 -16.04 1.98
N ASP A 148 -4.74 -16.65 3.08
CA ASP A 148 -5.21 -17.96 3.54
C ASP A 148 -6.71 -17.88 3.92
N SER A 149 -7.15 -16.81 4.58
CA SER A 149 -8.57 -16.54 4.90
C SER A 149 -9.42 -16.33 3.64
N ILE A 150 -8.96 -15.50 2.70
CA ILE A 150 -9.66 -15.26 1.42
C ILE A 150 -9.82 -16.56 0.62
N ALA A 151 -8.74 -17.36 0.50
CA ALA A 151 -8.78 -18.65 -0.18
C ALA A 151 -9.74 -19.62 0.51
N SER A 152 -9.71 -19.70 1.84
CA SER A 152 -10.60 -20.57 2.62
C SER A 152 -12.06 -20.17 2.43
N LYS A 153 -12.36 -18.87 2.38
CA LYS A 153 -13.69 -18.34 2.10
C LYS A 153 -14.14 -18.65 0.67
N ALA A 154 -13.29 -18.46 -0.33
CA ALA A 154 -13.61 -18.74 -1.72
C ALA A 154 -13.89 -20.24 -1.99
N LEU A 155 -13.26 -21.12 -1.21
CA LEU A 155 -13.44 -22.56 -1.27
C LEU A 155 -14.49 -23.08 -0.27
N SER A 156 -15.19 -22.18 0.44
CA SER A 156 -16.22 -22.58 1.40
C SER A 156 -17.33 -23.36 0.67
N GLY A 157 -17.55 -24.60 1.10
CA GLY A 157 -18.50 -25.53 0.48
C GLY A 157 -17.91 -26.55 -0.49
N ALA A 158 -16.63 -26.40 -0.89
CA ALA A 158 -15.93 -27.44 -1.64
C ALA A 158 -15.29 -28.47 -0.69
N THR A 159 -15.38 -29.75 -1.03
CA THR A 159 -14.57 -30.76 -0.36
C THR A 159 -13.15 -30.75 -0.90
N LEU A 160 -12.15 -31.11 -0.09
CA LEU A 160 -10.76 -31.19 -0.55
C LEU A 160 -10.61 -32.09 -1.80
N ALA A 161 -11.35 -33.21 -1.83
CA ALA A 161 -11.35 -34.12 -2.98
C ALA A 161 -11.92 -33.46 -4.24
N ALA A 162 -12.96 -32.62 -4.12
CA ALA A 162 -13.50 -31.87 -5.27
C ALA A 162 -12.50 -30.83 -5.79
N VAL A 163 -11.82 -30.12 -4.88
CA VAL A 163 -10.77 -29.14 -5.26
C VAL A 163 -9.59 -29.84 -5.96
N GLN A 164 -9.13 -30.99 -5.42
CA GLN A 164 -8.06 -31.78 -6.03
C GLN A 164 -8.45 -32.32 -7.41
N ARG A 165 -9.70 -32.76 -7.60
CA ARG A 165 -10.19 -33.21 -8.90
C ARG A 165 -10.22 -32.07 -9.91
N ALA A 166 -10.78 -30.92 -9.54
CA ALA A 166 -10.81 -29.73 -10.41
C ALA A 166 -9.39 -29.28 -10.80
N ALA A 167 -8.42 -29.36 -9.88
CA ALA A 167 -7.03 -29.05 -10.17
C ALA A 167 -6.40 -30.02 -11.18
N ALA A 168 -6.69 -31.32 -11.08
CA ALA A 168 -6.22 -32.32 -12.05
C ALA A 168 -6.80 -32.10 -13.45
N GLU A 169 -8.10 -31.79 -13.54
CA GLU A 169 -8.79 -31.49 -14.81
C GLU A 169 -8.27 -30.19 -15.47
N ALA A 170 -7.97 -29.16 -14.66
CA ALA A 170 -7.39 -27.92 -15.15
C ALA A 170 -5.96 -28.12 -15.68
N ALA A 171 -5.14 -28.93 -15.00
CA ALA A 171 -3.79 -29.25 -15.45
C ALA A 171 -3.80 -29.96 -16.81
N THR A 172 -4.71 -30.92 -17.02
CA THR A 172 -4.85 -31.59 -18.31
C THR A 172 -5.29 -30.65 -19.44
N THR A 173 -6.07 -29.61 -19.14
CA THR A 173 -6.53 -28.62 -20.12
C THR A 173 -5.46 -27.58 -20.46
N ALA A 174 -4.57 -27.26 -19.51
CA ALA A 174 -3.48 -26.31 -19.72
C ALA A 174 -2.32 -26.88 -20.54
N ASP A 175 -2.15 -28.21 -20.53
CA ASP A 175 -1.15 -28.93 -21.30
C ASP A 175 -1.60 -29.25 -22.74
N ASP A 176 -2.87 -29.00 -23.09
CA ASP A 176 -3.34 -29.03 -24.49
C ASP A 176 -2.88 -27.73 -25.19
N PRO A 177 -1.94 -27.79 -26.16
CA PRO A 177 -1.56 -26.61 -26.91
C PRO A 177 -2.79 -26.08 -27.64
N ALA A 178 -3.16 -24.83 -27.35
CA ALA A 178 -4.18 -24.11 -28.09
C ALA A 178 -3.98 -24.32 -29.60
N ASP A 179 -5.00 -24.90 -30.24
CA ASP A 179 -5.02 -25.21 -31.67
C ASP A 179 -4.72 -23.93 -32.48
N PRO A 180 -3.62 -23.86 -33.25
CA PRO A 180 -3.27 -22.67 -34.04
C PRO A 180 -4.21 -22.44 -35.24
N ALA A 181 -5.25 -23.25 -35.43
CA ALA A 181 -6.16 -23.18 -36.56
C ALA A 181 -7.19 -22.04 -36.54
N ALA A 182 -7.24 -21.19 -35.51
CA ALA A 182 -8.18 -20.06 -35.41
C ALA A 182 -7.58 -18.66 -35.64
N ALA A 183 -6.37 -18.57 -36.23
CA ALA A 183 -5.71 -17.28 -36.51
C ALA A 183 -5.39 -17.05 -38.01
N GLY A 184 -6.04 -17.77 -38.92
CA GLY A 184 -5.68 -17.78 -40.35
C GLY A 184 -6.83 -17.64 -41.36
N ALA A 185 -7.99 -17.14 -40.97
CA ALA A 185 -9.13 -17.01 -41.88
C ALA A 185 -9.85 -15.66 -41.74
N ASP A 186 -9.13 -14.55 -41.92
CA ASP A 186 -9.75 -13.28 -42.34
C ASP A 186 -8.70 -12.29 -42.91
N ALA A 187 -8.01 -12.70 -43.99
CA ALA A 187 -7.15 -11.80 -44.75
C ALA A 187 -6.99 -12.27 -46.21
N ALA A 188 -8.10 -12.34 -46.97
CA ALA A 188 -8.03 -12.46 -48.43
C ALA A 188 -9.36 -12.08 -49.13
N VAL A 189 -9.74 -10.80 -49.11
CA VAL A 189 -10.56 -10.21 -50.19
C VAL A 189 -10.11 -8.77 -50.40
N THR A 190 -9.14 -8.56 -51.30
CA THR A 190 -9.02 -7.36 -52.13
C THR A 190 -8.28 -7.71 -53.42
N GLY A 191 -8.93 -7.50 -54.57
CA GLY A 191 -8.25 -7.21 -55.84
C GLY A 191 -8.32 -8.29 -56.92
N SER A 192 -9.37 -8.23 -57.76
CA SER A 192 -9.24 -8.20 -59.22
C SER A 192 -10.50 -7.57 -59.81
#